data_AF-A0A8X6QTP9-F1
#
_entry.id   AF-A0A8X6QTP9-F1
#
_cell.length_a   1.000
_cell.length_b   1.000
_cell.length_c   1.000
_cell.angle_alpha   90.00
_cell.angle_beta   90.00
_cell.angle_gamma   90.00
#
_symmetry.space_group_name_H-M   'P 1'
#
loop_
_entity.id
_entity.type
_entity.pdbx_description
1 polymer ?
#
loop_
_entity_poly.entity_id
_entity_poly.type
_entity_poly.pdbx_seq_one_letter_code
_entity_poly.pdbx_strand_id
1 'polypeptide(L)'
;MRCIGKGAESAVMFCGIMNLPPPPTKFTKFNNILLQAARETCEESMAEAVHEAVEENEGGRDIAVAVDGSWQKRGFSSKNGVVTVTSVDTGKVIDVEILSKHCICPNKTKHLQNCKRNFVGYSGKMEVT
;
A
#
# COMPACT_ATOMS: atom_id res chain seq x y z
N MET A 1 -17.71 8.04 -0.42
CA MET A 1 -17.85 6.78 0.34
C MET A 1 -16.49 6.21 0.79
N ARG A 2 -15.66 7.01 1.45
CA ARG A 2 -14.32 6.54 1.88
C ARG A 2 -14.41 5.62 3.10
N CYS A 3 -15.24 5.96 4.08
CA CYS A 3 -15.35 5.22 5.35
C CYS A 3 -15.80 3.76 5.18
N ILE A 4 -16.46 3.43 4.06
CA ILE A 4 -16.90 2.06 3.74
C ILE A 4 -16.02 1.39 2.67
N GLY A 5 -14.87 1.96 2.32
CA GLY A 5 -13.93 1.39 1.36
C GLY A 5 -14.40 1.36 -0.10
N LYS A 6 -15.44 2.12 -0.45
CA LYS A 6 -16.07 2.10 -1.78
C LYS A 6 -15.63 3.23 -2.73
N GLY A 7 -15.00 4.28 -2.19
CA GLY A 7 -14.34 5.33 -2.98
C GLY A 7 -15.29 6.31 -3.68
N ALA A 8 -14.77 6.99 -4.71
CA ALA A 8 -15.52 7.98 -5.49
C ALA A 8 -16.44 7.35 -6.54
N GLU A 9 -16.01 6.28 -7.22
CA GLU A 9 -16.83 5.63 -8.25
C GLU A 9 -18.17 5.15 -7.70
N SER A 10 -18.15 4.52 -6.51
CA SER A 10 -19.39 4.10 -5.85
C SER A 10 -20.25 5.29 -5.41
N ALA A 11 -19.63 6.42 -5.05
CA ALA A 11 -20.36 7.65 -4.74
C ALA A 11 -21.07 8.21 -5.99
N VAL A 12 -20.41 8.18 -7.14
CA VAL A 12 -21.00 8.58 -8.43
C VAL A 12 -22.17 7.67 -8.78
N MET A 13 -21.99 6.35 -8.69
CA MET A 13 -23.03 5.37 -8.96
C MET A 13 -24.25 5.58 -8.05
N PHE A 14 -24.04 5.75 -6.75
CA PHE A 14 -25.12 5.97 -5.80
C PHE A 14 -25.88 7.27 -6.05
N CYS A 15 -25.18 8.38 -6.28
CA CYS A 15 -25.84 9.64 -6.64
C CYS A 15 -26.68 9.48 -7.91
N GLY A 16 -26.16 8.75 -8.91
CA GLY A 16 -26.90 8.45 -10.14
C GLY A 16 -28.17 7.64 -9.88
N ILE A 17 -28.10 6.57 -9.07
CA ILE A 17 -29.27 5.73 -8.71
C ILE A 17 -30.32 6.53 -7.94
N MET A 18 -29.88 7.40 -7.02
CA MET A 18 -30.78 8.17 -6.16
C MET A 18 -31.25 9.50 -6.78
N ASN A 19 -30.87 9.77 -8.03
CA ASN A 19 -31.10 11.05 -8.71
C ASN A 19 -30.62 12.27 -7.89
N LEU A 20 -29.47 12.14 -7.25
CA LEU A 20 -28.80 13.19 -6.47
C LEU A 20 -27.76 13.93 -7.33
N PRO A 21 -27.40 15.17 -6.97
CA PRO A 21 -26.27 15.85 -7.60
C PRO A 21 -24.97 15.04 -7.48
N PRO A 22 -24.02 15.21 -8.42
CA PRO A 22 -22.78 14.46 -8.42
C PRO A 22 -21.95 14.71 -7.15
N PRO A 23 -21.19 13.72 -6.68
CA PRO A 23 -20.36 13.87 -5.50
C PRO A 23 -19.24 14.90 -5.73
N PRO A 24 -18.63 15.43 -4.65
CA PRO A 24 -17.57 16.44 -4.76
C PRO A 24 -16.42 16.03 -5.70
N THR A 25 -16.07 16.92 -6.63
CA THR A 25 -15.06 16.69 -7.69
C THR A 25 -13.63 16.67 -7.16
N LYS A 26 -13.38 17.25 -5.99
CA LYS A 26 -12.04 17.37 -5.39
C LYS A 26 -11.53 16.09 -4.71
N PHE A 27 -12.26 14.98 -4.79
CA PHE A 27 -11.89 13.70 -4.15
C PHE A 27 -10.46 13.27 -4.50
N THR A 28 -10.09 13.29 -5.79
CA THR A 28 -8.75 12.89 -6.24
C THR A 28 -7.67 13.82 -5.69
N LYS A 29 -7.92 15.14 -5.68
CA LYS A 29 -6.99 16.13 -5.14
C LYS A 29 -6.69 15.86 -3.67
N PHE A 30 -7.72 15.67 -2.85
CA PHE A 30 -7.53 15.40 -1.43
C PHE A 30 -6.86 14.05 -1.15
N ASN A 31 -7.20 13.00 -1.91
CA ASN A 31 -6.50 11.72 -1.74
C ASN A 31 -5.02 11.82 -2.12
N ASN A 32 -4.66 12.60 -3.14
CA ASN A 32 -3.26 12.79 -3.50
C ASN A 32 -2.49 13.51 -2.37
N ILE A 33 -3.06 14.56 -1.79
CA ILE A 33 -2.45 15.28 -0.65
C ILE A 33 -2.27 14.34 0.54
N LEU A 34 -3.31 13.58 0.89
CA LEU A 34 -3.24 12.64 2.00
C LEU A 34 -2.26 11.49 1.75
N LEU A 35 -2.18 11.01 0.50
CA LEU A 35 -1.22 9.98 0.11
C LEU A 35 0.22 10.50 0.24
N GLN A 36 0.47 11.75 -0.16
CA GLN A 36 1.79 12.36 -0.04
C GLN A 36 2.20 12.53 1.41
N ALA A 37 1.34 13.14 2.24
CA ALA A 37 1.61 13.30 3.67
C ALA A 37 1.84 11.95 4.37
N ALA A 38 1.02 10.93 4.06
CA ALA A 38 1.19 9.60 4.64
C ALA A 38 2.51 8.92 4.22
N ARG A 39 3.01 9.21 3.00
CA ARG A 39 4.32 8.68 2.55
C ARG A 39 5.47 9.35 3.26
N GLU A 40 5.45 10.69 3.32
CA GLU A 40 6.48 11.48 4.01
C GLU A 40 6.59 11.04 5.48
N THR A 41 5.46 10.96 6.20
CA THR A 41 5.44 10.46 7.58
C THR A 41 5.90 9.00 7.71
N CYS A 42 5.60 8.15 6.72
CA CYS A 42 6.05 6.76 6.75
C CYS A 42 7.56 6.65 6.56
N GLU A 43 8.14 7.42 5.63
CA GLU A 43 9.59 7.45 5.39
C GLU A 43 10.35 7.97 6.60
N GLU A 44 9.88 9.06 7.21
CA GLU A 44 10.43 9.61 8.45
C GLU A 44 10.35 8.60 9.60
N SER A 45 9.18 8.00 9.82
CA SER A 45 8.97 7.03 10.89
C SER A 45 9.82 5.76 10.73
N MET A 46 10.02 5.27 9.50
CA MET A 46 10.88 4.09 9.26
C MET A 46 12.36 4.43 9.45
N ALA A 47 12.80 5.63 9.07
CA ALA A 47 14.17 6.09 9.30
C ALA A 47 14.48 6.20 10.81
N GLU A 48 13.55 6.75 11.60
CA GLU A 48 13.64 6.78 13.06
C GLU A 48 13.64 5.36 13.66
N ALA A 49 12.79 4.46 13.17
CA ALA A 49 12.75 3.07 13.63
C ALA A 49 14.09 2.33 13.40
N VAL A 50 14.78 2.61 12.29
CA VAL A 50 16.12 2.06 12.03
C VAL A 50 17.14 2.63 13.02
N HIS A 51 17.10 3.94 13.28
CA HIS A 51 18.00 4.57 14.25
C HIS A 51 17.87 3.93 15.62
N GLU A 52 16.63 3.81 16.12
CA GLU A 52 16.35 3.17 17.41
C GLU A 52 16.79 1.71 17.44
N ALA A 53 16.58 0.95 16.36
CA ALA A 53 17.04 -0.43 16.29
C ALA A 53 18.57 -0.54 16.36
N VAL A 54 19.32 0.39 15.78
CA VAL A 54 20.77 0.44 15.87
C VAL A 54 21.23 0.82 17.28
N GLU A 55 20.54 1.76 17.93
CA GLU A 55 20.86 2.15 19.32
C GLU A 55 20.62 1.00 20.30
N GLU A 56 19.48 0.29 20.18
CA GLU A 56 19.17 -0.87 21.01
C GLU A 56 20.17 -2.02 20.78
N ASN A 57 20.74 -2.12 19.58
CA ASN A 57 21.78 -3.09 19.22
C ASN A 57 23.21 -2.58 19.52
N GLU A 58 23.37 -1.67 20.49
CA GLU A 58 24.67 -1.12 20.93
C GLU A 58 25.50 -0.50 19.78
N GLY A 59 24.82 0.08 18.78
CA GLY A 59 25.44 0.65 17.58
C GLY A 59 25.68 -0.36 16.45
N GLY A 60 25.33 -1.64 16.65
CA GLY A 60 25.38 -2.70 15.66
C GLY A 60 24.34 -2.49 14.54
N ARG A 61 24.77 -2.70 13.29
CA ARG A 61 23.90 -2.55 12.10
C ARG A 61 23.33 -3.87 11.58
N ASP A 62 23.73 -4.98 12.20
CA ASP A 62 23.18 -6.30 11.93
C ASP A 62 21.90 -6.45 12.76
N ILE A 63 20.77 -6.04 12.17
CA ILE A 63 19.47 -6.03 12.84
C ILE A 63 18.70 -7.32 12.53
N ALA A 64 18.21 -8.00 13.57
CA ALA A 64 17.31 -9.13 13.42
C ALA A 64 15.91 -8.63 13.02
N VAL A 65 15.32 -9.24 11.99
CA VAL A 65 14.03 -8.80 11.44
C VAL A 65 13.01 -9.93 11.32
N ALA A 66 11.75 -9.59 11.57
CA ALA A 66 10.58 -10.38 11.22
C ALA A 66 9.95 -9.81 9.95
N VAL A 67 9.59 -10.67 9.01
CA VAL A 67 8.96 -10.28 7.75
C VAL A 67 7.55 -10.82 7.70
N ASP A 68 6.56 -9.94 7.59
CA ASP A 68 5.15 -10.31 7.47
C ASP A 68 4.56 -9.78 6.16
N GLY A 69 3.60 -10.53 5.60
CA GLY A 69 2.97 -10.23 4.33
C GLY A 69 1.44 -10.24 4.44
N SER A 70 0.80 -9.16 4.02
CA SER A 70 -0.67 -9.04 4.03
C SER A 70 -1.23 -8.74 2.64
N TRP A 71 -2.46 -9.15 2.40
CA TRP A 71 -3.07 -9.18 1.07
C TRP A 71 -4.46 -8.57 1.09
N GLN A 72 -4.82 -7.84 0.03
CA GLN A 72 -6.07 -7.09 -0.02
C GLN A 72 -7.33 -7.95 0.10
N LYS A 73 -7.30 -9.20 -0.39
CA LYS A 73 -8.45 -10.10 -0.45
C LYS A 73 -8.04 -11.51 -0.05
N ARG A 74 -8.94 -12.21 0.65
CA ARG A 74 -8.81 -13.64 0.96
C ARG A 74 -9.15 -14.52 -0.26
N GLY A 75 -8.70 -15.77 -0.24
CA GLY A 75 -9.14 -16.84 -1.15
C GLY A 75 -8.47 -16.78 -2.52
N PHE A 76 -7.15 -16.56 -2.54
CA PHE A 76 -6.30 -16.53 -3.72
C PHE A 76 -6.77 -15.54 -4.80
N SER A 77 -7.53 -14.52 -4.41
CA SER A 77 -8.12 -13.53 -5.31
C SER A 77 -7.46 -12.16 -5.24
N SER A 78 -6.43 -12.04 -4.39
CA SER A 78 -5.71 -10.79 -4.23
C SER A 78 -4.92 -10.40 -5.47
N LYS A 79 -4.94 -9.10 -5.76
CA LYS A 79 -4.13 -8.46 -6.81
C LYS A 79 -3.07 -7.52 -6.24
N ASN A 80 -3.15 -7.25 -4.94
CA ASN A 80 -2.27 -6.33 -4.22
C ASN A 80 -1.85 -6.98 -2.91
N GLY A 81 -0.57 -6.90 -2.61
CA GLY A 81 0.05 -7.32 -1.36
C GLY A 81 0.90 -6.21 -0.78
N VAL A 82 1.16 -6.31 0.50
CA VAL A 82 2.14 -5.50 1.21
C VAL A 82 3.01 -6.44 2.04
N VAL A 83 4.31 -6.21 2.02
CA VAL A 83 5.29 -6.91 2.85
C VAL A 83 5.88 -5.87 3.79
N THR A 84 5.95 -6.19 5.08
CA THR A 84 6.50 -5.32 6.12
C THR A 84 7.67 -6.02 6.78
N VAL A 85 8.79 -5.32 6.90
CA VAL A 85 9.97 -5.75 7.65
C VAL A 85 9.96 -5.03 8.98
N THR A 86 10.00 -5.79 10.06
CA THR A 86 9.89 -5.31 11.44
C THR A 86 11.13 -5.72 12.20
N SER A 87 11.77 -4.79 12.92
CA SER A 87 12.85 -5.13 13.84
C SER A 87 12.31 -6.04 14.95
N VAL A 88 13.00 -7.14 15.24
CA VAL A 88 12.60 -8.09 16.29
C VAL A 88 12.72 -7.44 17.67
N ASP A 89 13.77 -6.65 17.88
CA ASP A 89 14.11 -6.12 19.20
C ASP A 89 13.20 -4.94 19.57
N THR A 90 12.94 -4.02 18.62
CA THR A 90 12.11 -2.83 18.87
C THR A 90 10.63 -3.05 18.53
N GLY A 91 10.30 -4.07 17.74
CA GLY A 91 8.95 -4.31 17.23
C GLY A 91 8.46 -3.25 16.24
N LYS A 92 9.35 -2.38 15.74
CA LYS A 92 9.01 -1.28 14.81
C LYS A 92 9.23 -1.69 13.36
N VAL A 93 8.37 -1.20 12.47
CA VAL A 93 8.50 -1.39 11.03
C VAL A 93 9.65 -0.52 10.52
N ILE A 94 10.61 -1.14 9.86
CA ILE A 94 11.80 -0.48 9.31
C ILE A 94 11.78 -0.41 7.78
N ASP A 95 10.97 -1.24 7.11
CA ASP A 95 10.78 -1.20 5.66
C ASP A 95 9.43 -1.80 5.25
N VAL A 96 8.90 -1.33 4.11
CA VAL A 96 7.64 -1.80 3.52
C VAL A 96 7.73 -1.86 2.00
N GLU A 97 7.36 -3.02 1.42
CA GLU A 97 7.28 -3.20 -0.02
C GLU A 97 5.84 -3.49 -0.46
N ILE A 98 5.37 -2.81 -1.50
CA ILE A 98 4.01 -2.96 -2.03
C ILE A 98 4.06 -3.79 -3.32
N LEU A 99 3.43 -4.96 -3.33
CA LEU A 99 3.37 -5.85 -4.48
C LEU A 99 2.04 -5.72 -5.23
N SER A 100 2.07 -5.55 -6.55
CA SER A 100 0.86 -5.52 -7.39
C SER A 100 0.98 -6.42 -8.61
N LYS A 101 -0.06 -7.21 -8.82
CA LYS A 101 -0.32 -7.98 -10.04
C LYS A 101 -1.16 -7.19 -11.04
N HIS A 102 -1.76 -6.08 -10.62
CA HIS A 102 -2.61 -5.27 -11.47
C HIS A 102 -1.77 -4.37 -12.38
N CYS A 103 -1.99 -4.46 -13.71
CA CYS A 103 -1.38 -3.49 -14.63
C CYS A 103 -2.12 -2.16 -14.53
N ILE A 104 -1.47 -1.21 -13.87
CA ILE A 104 -1.85 0.19 -13.88
C ILE A 104 -1.09 0.83 -15.02
N CYS A 105 -1.71 0.84 -16.19
CA CYS A 105 -1.09 1.28 -17.44
C CYS A 105 -2.02 2.29 -18.11
N PRO A 106 -1.76 3.61 -18.02
CA PRO A 106 -2.59 4.62 -18.67
C PRO A 106 -2.66 4.33 -20.18
N ASN A 107 -3.87 4.14 -20.70
CA ASN A 107 -4.18 3.87 -22.12
C ASN A 107 -3.58 2.60 -22.75
N LYS A 108 -2.91 1.72 -21.99
CA LYS A 108 -2.28 0.45 -22.44
C LYS A 108 -1.29 0.53 -23.61
N THR A 109 -1.10 1.71 -24.24
CA THR A 109 -0.26 1.92 -25.42
C THR A 109 1.24 1.88 -25.12
N LYS A 110 1.65 2.12 -23.87
CA LYS A 110 3.04 2.05 -23.40
C LYS A 110 3.20 1.11 -22.20
N HIS A 111 2.64 -0.10 -22.31
CA HIS A 111 2.63 -1.08 -21.22
C HIS A 111 4.03 -1.34 -20.64
N LEU A 112 5.01 -1.62 -21.49
CA LEU A 112 6.37 -1.98 -21.05
C LEU A 112 7.12 -0.85 -20.32
N GLN A 113 6.77 0.42 -20.59
CA GLN A 113 7.47 1.57 -20.00
C GLN A 113 6.80 2.10 -18.72
N ASN A 114 5.48 1.94 -18.60
CA ASN A 114 4.68 2.63 -17.57
C ASN A 114 3.94 1.67 -16.62
N CYS A 115 4.05 0.36 -16.82
CA CYS A 115 3.34 -0.61 -15.97
C CYS A 115 3.95 -0.64 -14.58
N LYS A 116 3.14 -0.28 -13.58
CA LYS A 116 3.52 -0.37 -12.15
C LYS A 116 3.37 -1.77 -11.54
N ARG A 117 3.18 -2.79 -12.38
CA ARG A 117 3.08 -4.19 -11.92
C ARG A 117 4.49 -4.66 -11.57
N ASN A 118 4.71 -5.01 -10.31
CA ASN A 118 5.99 -5.52 -9.82
C ASN A 118 5.92 -6.99 -9.35
N PHE A 119 4.76 -7.67 -9.45
CA PHE A 119 4.64 -9.09 -9.11
C PHE A 119 4.28 -10.00 -10.30
N VAL A 120 5.03 -11.09 -10.45
CA VAL A 120 4.80 -12.15 -11.43
C VAL A 120 4.57 -13.48 -10.71
N GLY A 121 3.33 -13.96 -10.73
CA GLY A 121 2.97 -15.24 -10.10
C GLY A 121 1.47 -15.45 -9.96
N TYR A 122 1.11 -16.62 -9.44
CA TYR A 122 -0.27 -16.91 -9.02
C TYR A 122 -0.58 -16.13 -7.75
N SER A 123 -1.84 -15.72 -7.59
CA SER A 123 -2.29 -15.05 -6.38
C SER A 123 -2.20 -15.96 -5.15
N GLY A 124 -2.15 -17.29 -5.33
CA GLY A 124 -1.84 -18.23 -4.25
C GLY A 124 -0.38 -18.25 -3.78
N LYS A 125 0.57 -17.74 -4.58
CA LYS A 125 1.93 -17.49 -4.09
C LYS A 125 2.03 -16.22 -3.25
N MET A 126 0.96 -15.42 -3.26
CA MET A 126 0.74 -14.30 -2.37
C MET A 126 -0.14 -14.73 -1.18
N GLU A 127 -0.26 -16.00 -0.84
CA GLU A 127 -0.92 -16.43 0.41
C GLU A 127 0.02 -17.47 1.01
N VAL A 128 0.81 -17.06 2.00
CA VAL A 128 1.69 -17.98 2.71
C VAL A 128 0.79 -18.83 3.61
N THR A 129 0.85 -20.16 3.42
CA THR A 129 0.18 -21.14 4.30
C THR A 129 1.15 -21.56 5.38
#